data_AF-A0A5S9MCZ7-F1
#
_entry.id   AF-A0A5S9MCZ7-F1
#
_cell.length_a   1.000
_cell.length_b   1.000
_cell.length_c   1.000
_cell.angle_alpha   90.00
_cell.angle_beta   90.00
_cell.angle_gamma   90.00
#
_symmetry.space_group_name_H-M   'P 1'
#
loop_
_entity.id
_entity.type
_entity.pdbx_description
1 polymer ?
#
loop_
_entity_poly.entity_id
_entity_poly.type
_entity_poly.pdbx_seq_one_letter_code
_entity_poly.pdbx_strand_id
1 'polypeptide(L)'
;MRVRVMRKVPITIMRGGTSKGVFIHANNAPYEHDELEAFLLDIMGSPDRLQVDGIGGGNSLTSKVAIIDKATRPDVDVNYTFAQVSINERYVDFKGNCGNISSAVGPYAIIKGLVQAVEPITTVRILNTNTNKVITAEVEVENGEVKFEGQAEIPGVKGTGSPIYLSFEKPEGAVTGKTYPTGNKMDTIQTKFGEIPISIVDIANPIAFIRAKDIQLKGTELPEEFTDELLDDLEEIRSLAAEMCHFAPKKKWPHYSLQLFQSLRSSASLLIM
;
A
#
# COMPACT_ATOMS: atom_id res chain seq x y z
N MET A 1 11.32 -29.74 -24.81
CA MET A 1 10.29 -29.06 -23.98
C MET A 1 10.54 -29.43 -22.53
N ARG A 2 10.84 -28.46 -21.65
CA ARG A 2 10.76 -28.72 -20.19
C ARG A 2 9.28 -28.71 -19.82
N VAL A 3 8.80 -29.79 -19.22
CA VAL A 3 7.45 -29.84 -18.64
C VAL A 3 7.41 -28.81 -17.51
N ARG A 4 6.53 -27.81 -17.60
CA ARG A 4 6.26 -26.89 -16.49
C ARG A 4 5.53 -27.70 -15.41
N VAL A 5 6.20 -27.94 -14.30
CA VAL A 5 5.60 -28.60 -13.14
C VAL A 5 5.02 -27.52 -12.23
N MET A 6 3.74 -27.66 -11.90
CA MET A 6 3.07 -26.76 -10.96
C MET A 6 3.69 -26.90 -9.56
N ARG A 7 4.14 -25.77 -8.99
CA ARG A 7 4.68 -25.72 -7.62
C ARG A 7 3.57 -25.35 -6.65
N LYS A 8 3.50 -26.04 -5.51
CA LYS A 8 2.62 -25.63 -4.40
C LYS A 8 3.32 -24.59 -3.55
N VAL A 9 2.62 -23.50 -3.24
CA VAL A 9 3.11 -22.39 -2.42
C VAL A 9 2.12 -22.14 -1.28
N PRO A 10 2.54 -22.24 -0.01
CA PRO A 10 1.69 -21.86 1.11
C PRO A 10 1.47 -20.34 1.14
N ILE A 11 0.20 -19.93 1.11
CA ILE A 11 -0.22 -18.52 1.20
C ILE A 11 -1.31 -18.35 2.25
N THR A 12 -1.61 -17.12 2.61
CA THR A 12 -2.81 -16.74 3.39
C THR A 12 -3.44 -15.53 2.75
N ILE A 13 -4.75 -15.54 2.54
CA ILE A 13 -5.47 -14.38 2.00
C ILE A 13 -6.14 -13.67 3.17
N MET A 14 -5.84 -12.39 3.36
CA MET A 14 -6.37 -11.61 4.47
C MET A 14 -6.89 -10.26 3.97
N ARG A 15 -7.94 -9.77 4.65
CA ARG A 15 -8.33 -8.36 4.57
C ARG A 15 -7.47 -7.58 5.57
N GLY A 16 -6.79 -6.54 5.09
CA GLY A 16 -6.17 -5.51 5.92
C GLY A 16 -6.83 -4.17 5.59
N GLY A 17 -7.42 -3.50 6.58
CA GLY A 17 -8.23 -2.30 6.35
C GLY A 17 -9.28 -2.51 5.25
N THR A 18 -9.31 -1.63 4.26
CA THR A 18 -10.20 -1.72 3.08
C THR A 18 -9.56 -2.44 1.88
N SER A 19 -8.48 -3.20 2.08
CA SER A 19 -7.79 -3.94 1.03
C SER A 19 -7.73 -5.44 1.32
N LYS A 20 -7.57 -6.25 0.28
CA LYS A 20 -7.31 -7.69 0.36
C LYS A 20 -5.90 -7.96 -0.16
N GLY A 21 -5.11 -8.71 0.59
CA GLY A 21 -3.75 -9.05 0.22
C GLY A 21 -3.46 -10.54 0.37
N VAL A 22 -2.46 -10.99 -0.36
CA VAL A 22 -1.85 -12.31 -0.26
C VAL A 22 -0.65 -12.20 0.66
N PHE A 23 -0.64 -12.99 1.73
CA PHE A 23 0.43 -13.02 2.71
C PHE A 23 1.26 -14.29 2.52
N ILE A 24 2.55 -14.10 2.33
CA ILE A 24 3.52 -15.16 2.06
C ILE A 24 4.62 -15.08 3.10
N HIS A 25 4.95 -16.21 3.74
CA HIS A 25 6.14 -16.27 4.58
C HIS A 25 7.38 -16.26 3.66
N ALA A 26 8.43 -15.49 3.97
CA ALA A 26 9.57 -15.31 3.06
C ALA A 26 10.21 -16.63 2.59
N ASN A 27 10.33 -17.63 3.46
CA ASN A 27 10.79 -18.99 3.09
C ASN A 27 9.99 -19.69 1.96
N ASN A 28 8.79 -19.20 1.63
CA ASN A 28 7.95 -19.72 0.54
C ASN A 28 8.04 -18.88 -0.75
N ALA A 29 8.83 -17.80 -0.75
CA ALA A 29 9.06 -16.93 -1.91
C ALA A 29 10.53 -17.00 -2.36
N PRO A 30 10.84 -16.70 -3.63
CA PRO A 30 12.22 -16.50 -4.08
C PRO A 30 12.90 -15.34 -3.34
N TYR A 31 14.22 -15.44 -3.17
CA TYR A 31 15.03 -14.37 -2.57
C TYR A 31 15.51 -13.36 -3.62
N GLU A 32 15.91 -13.85 -4.79
CA GLU A 32 16.39 -13.00 -5.89
C GLU A 32 15.28 -12.12 -6.45
N HIS A 33 15.55 -10.83 -6.61
CA HIS A 33 14.55 -9.81 -6.95
C HIS A 33 13.78 -10.14 -8.24
N ASP A 34 14.48 -10.49 -9.32
CA ASP A 34 13.85 -10.78 -10.61
C ASP A 34 13.01 -12.08 -10.57
N GLU A 35 13.46 -13.07 -9.80
CA GLU A 35 12.69 -14.29 -9.58
C GLU A 35 11.46 -14.02 -8.72
N LEU A 36 11.59 -13.16 -7.71
CA LEU A 36 10.49 -12.74 -6.86
C LEU A 36 9.44 -11.98 -7.67
N GLU A 37 9.83 -11.02 -8.50
CA GLU A 37 8.91 -10.27 -9.35
C GLU A 37 8.14 -11.21 -10.30
N ALA A 38 8.83 -12.10 -10.99
CA ALA A 38 8.20 -13.09 -11.86
C ALA A 38 7.24 -14.01 -11.09
N PHE A 39 7.62 -14.43 -9.88
CA PHE A 39 6.80 -15.26 -9.00
C PHE A 39 5.54 -14.54 -8.52
N LEU A 40 5.63 -13.26 -8.15
CA LEU A 40 4.49 -12.47 -7.70
C LEU A 40 3.52 -12.18 -8.85
N LEU A 41 4.03 -11.90 -10.05
CA LEU A 41 3.21 -11.77 -11.25
C LEU A 41 2.44 -13.06 -11.54
N ASP A 42 3.10 -14.22 -11.48
CA ASP A 42 2.49 -15.54 -11.71
C ASP A 42 1.41 -15.85 -10.66
N ILE A 43 1.70 -15.66 -9.37
CA ILE A 43 0.73 -15.88 -8.29
C ILE A 43 -0.52 -15.01 -8.47
N MET A 44 -0.33 -13.74 -8.80
CA MET A 44 -1.44 -12.80 -8.90
C MET A 44 -2.19 -12.91 -10.22
N GLY A 45 -1.64 -13.61 -11.22
CA GLY A 45 -2.25 -13.73 -12.55
C GLY A 45 -2.05 -12.48 -13.39
N SER A 46 -0.90 -11.81 -13.27
CA SER A 46 -0.59 -10.58 -13.98
C SER A 46 0.47 -10.77 -15.08
N PRO A 47 0.40 -10.03 -16.20
CA PRO A 47 -0.61 -9.03 -16.52
C PRO A 47 -1.89 -9.68 -17.09
N ASP A 48 -3.02 -9.34 -16.51
CA ASP A 48 -4.37 -9.65 -16.99
C ASP A 48 -5.35 -8.75 -16.24
N ARG A 49 -6.19 -8.02 -16.96
CA ARG A 49 -7.23 -7.16 -16.38
C ARG A 49 -8.15 -7.95 -15.44
N LEU A 50 -8.41 -9.21 -15.75
CA LEU A 50 -9.29 -10.06 -14.94
C LEU A 50 -8.55 -10.80 -13.83
N GLN A 51 -7.22 -10.95 -13.96
CA GLN A 51 -6.38 -11.82 -13.11
C GLN A 51 -6.96 -13.23 -12.97
N VAL A 52 -7.58 -13.77 -14.03
CA VAL A 52 -8.38 -15.00 -13.96
C VAL A 52 -7.53 -16.25 -13.73
N ASP A 53 -6.26 -16.20 -14.15
CA ASP A 53 -5.27 -17.27 -13.95
C ASP A 53 -4.39 -17.04 -12.71
N GLY A 54 -4.94 -16.35 -11.71
CA GLY A 54 -4.25 -16.08 -10.44
C GLY A 54 -5.22 -15.77 -9.31
N ILE A 55 -4.69 -15.28 -8.18
CA ILE A 55 -5.49 -14.96 -6.98
C ILE A 55 -5.80 -13.46 -6.82
N GLY A 56 -5.30 -12.63 -7.74
CA GLY A 56 -5.66 -11.22 -7.81
C GLY A 56 -7.15 -11.03 -8.10
N GLY A 57 -7.68 -9.85 -7.77
CA GLY A 57 -9.10 -9.53 -7.97
C GLY A 57 -9.38 -8.56 -9.12
N GLY A 58 -8.41 -8.31 -9.99
CA GLY A 58 -8.55 -7.42 -11.16
C GLY A 58 -8.69 -5.94 -10.81
N ASN A 59 -8.36 -5.55 -9.58
CA ASN A 59 -8.36 -4.15 -9.14
C ASN A 59 -7.26 -3.88 -8.10
N SER A 60 -6.89 -2.61 -7.94
CA SER A 60 -5.72 -2.21 -7.16
C SER A 60 -5.86 -2.49 -5.65
N LEU A 61 -7.10 -2.58 -5.13
CA LEU A 61 -7.39 -2.93 -3.74
C LEU A 61 -7.23 -4.42 -3.43
N THR A 62 -7.15 -5.26 -4.48
CA THR A 62 -7.09 -6.72 -4.38
C THR A 62 -5.92 -7.35 -5.13
N SER A 63 -5.03 -6.54 -5.71
CA SER A 63 -3.78 -6.96 -6.35
C SER A 63 -2.57 -6.57 -5.48
N LYS A 64 -2.49 -7.14 -4.26
CA LYS A 64 -1.52 -6.76 -3.23
C LYS A 64 -0.88 -7.98 -2.58
N VAL A 65 0.42 -7.93 -2.34
CA VAL A 65 1.16 -9.00 -1.65
C VAL A 65 1.93 -8.44 -0.46
N ALA A 66 1.97 -9.21 0.63
CA ALA A 66 2.76 -8.98 1.82
C ALA A 66 3.70 -10.18 2.04
N ILE A 67 5.00 -9.94 2.06
CA ILE A 67 6.01 -10.95 2.37
C ILE A 67 6.51 -10.70 3.78
N ILE A 68 6.34 -11.69 4.65
CA ILE A 68 6.61 -11.58 6.09
C ILE A 68 7.65 -12.60 6.51
N ASP A 69 8.58 -12.19 7.36
CA ASP A 69 9.49 -13.08 8.06
C ASP A 69 9.76 -12.59 9.48
N LYS A 70 10.34 -13.48 10.29
CA LYS A 70 10.78 -13.13 11.63
C LYS A 70 11.98 -12.19 11.54
N ALA A 71 11.94 -11.08 12.26
CA ALA A 71 13.07 -10.16 12.27
C ALA A 71 14.24 -10.76 13.06
N THR A 72 15.47 -10.41 12.63
CA THR A 72 16.70 -10.78 13.33
C THR A 72 17.16 -9.72 14.34
N ARG A 73 16.61 -8.50 14.23
CA ARG A 73 16.97 -7.34 15.02
C ARG A 73 16.10 -7.29 16.30
N PRO A 74 16.66 -6.96 17.48
CA PRO A 74 15.94 -7.09 18.75
C PRO A 74 14.85 -6.05 19.01
N ASP A 75 14.81 -4.93 18.27
CA ASP A 75 13.81 -3.85 18.44
C ASP A 75 12.61 -4.00 17.48
N VAL A 76 12.50 -5.11 16.75
CA VAL A 76 11.38 -5.44 15.88
C VAL A 76 11.09 -6.94 15.92
N ASP A 77 9.83 -7.32 15.73
CA ASP A 77 9.39 -8.70 15.82
C ASP A 77 9.38 -9.39 14.44
N VAL A 78 8.94 -8.67 13.41
CA VAL A 78 8.83 -9.18 12.03
C VAL A 78 9.26 -8.13 11.02
N ASN A 79 9.78 -8.58 9.87
CA ASN A 79 9.89 -7.71 8.71
C ASN A 79 8.70 -7.91 7.77
N TYR A 80 8.35 -6.84 7.07
CA TYR A 80 7.22 -6.77 6.16
C TYR A 80 7.64 -6.06 4.89
N THR A 81 7.62 -6.80 3.78
CA THR A 81 7.77 -6.25 2.44
C THR A 81 6.41 -6.18 1.76
N PHE A 82 5.97 -4.97 1.43
CA PHE A 82 4.80 -4.74 0.59
C PHE A 82 5.18 -4.82 -0.89
N ALA A 83 4.28 -5.39 -1.69
CA ALA A 83 4.38 -5.41 -3.14
C ALA A 83 3.01 -5.07 -3.76
N GLN A 84 2.96 -3.99 -4.54
CA GLN A 84 1.82 -3.66 -5.38
C GLN A 84 2.02 -4.31 -6.75
N VAL A 85 1.20 -5.29 -7.08
CA VAL A 85 1.32 -6.00 -8.36
C VAL A 85 0.46 -5.28 -9.39
N SER A 86 1.08 -4.85 -10.50
CA SER A 86 0.36 -4.23 -11.60
C SER A 86 -0.63 -5.23 -12.20
N ILE A 87 -1.81 -4.75 -12.58
CA ILE A 87 -2.84 -5.57 -13.20
C ILE A 87 -2.57 -5.70 -14.69
N ASN A 88 -2.16 -4.60 -15.33
CA ASN A 88 -2.05 -4.51 -16.79
C ASN A 88 -0.62 -4.64 -17.31
N GLU A 89 0.39 -4.52 -16.43
CA GLU A 89 1.80 -4.53 -16.80
C GLU A 89 2.56 -5.66 -16.11
N ARG A 90 3.67 -6.09 -16.72
CA ARG A 90 4.65 -6.98 -16.07
C ARG A 90 5.53 -6.15 -15.14
N TYR A 91 4.95 -5.69 -14.05
CA TYR A 91 5.61 -4.82 -13.09
C TYR A 91 5.10 -5.05 -11.67
N VAL A 92 6.02 -5.09 -10.71
CA VAL A 92 5.72 -5.08 -9.28
C VAL A 92 6.41 -3.91 -8.60
N ASP A 93 5.64 -3.08 -7.88
CA ASP A 93 6.18 -1.94 -7.14
C ASP A 93 6.48 -2.32 -5.68
N PHE A 94 7.75 -2.15 -5.29
CA PHE A 94 8.26 -2.37 -3.94
C PHE A 94 8.70 -1.07 -3.24
N LYS A 95 8.39 0.11 -3.78
CA LYS A 95 8.92 1.40 -3.25
C LYS A 95 8.16 1.93 -2.04
N GLY A 96 6.89 1.56 -1.88
CA GLY A 96 6.00 2.16 -0.88
C GLY A 96 5.57 1.18 0.21
N ASN A 97 4.92 1.75 1.22
CA ASN A 97 4.13 0.98 2.18
C ASN A 97 2.65 0.93 1.76
N CYS A 98 1.89 -0.02 2.29
CA CYS A 98 0.42 0.02 2.28
C CYS A 98 -0.11 -0.01 3.71
N GLY A 99 -0.70 1.11 4.17
CA GLY A 99 -1.25 1.23 5.52
C GLY A 99 -2.37 0.21 5.80
N ASN A 100 -3.24 -0.04 4.81
CA ASN A 100 -4.28 -1.06 4.89
C ASN A 100 -3.70 -2.46 5.12
N ILE A 101 -2.74 -2.89 4.28
CA ILE A 101 -2.13 -4.22 4.41
C ILE A 101 -1.31 -4.35 5.70
N SER A 102 -0.69 -3.26 6.16
CA SER A 102 0.01 -3.20 7.45
C SER A 102 -0.88 -3.64 8.62
N SER A 103 -2.20 -3.38 8.56
CA SER A 103 -3.14 -3.74 9.63
C SER A 103 -3.32 -5.25 9.79
N ALA A 104 -3.03 -6.04 8.76
CA ALA A 104 -3.14 -7.50 8.81
C ALA A 104 -1.81 -8.19 9.11
N VAL A 105 -0.68 -7.46 9.14
CA VAL A 105 0.65 -8.02 9.42
C VAL A 105 0.75 -8.51 10.86
N GLY A 106 0.30 -7.73 11.84
CA GLY A 106 0.29 -8.12 13.25
C GLY A 106 -0.49 -9.43 13.48
N PRO A 107 -1.78 -9.49 13.07
CA PRO A 107 -2.55 -10.73 13.12
C PRO A 107 -1.89 -11.91 12.41
N TYR A 108 -1.35 -11.70 11.21
CA TYR A 108 -0.65 -12.76 10.47
C TYR A 108 0.56 -13.29 11.26
N ALA A 109 1.36 -12.40 11.84
CA ALA A 109 2.56 -12.76 12.60
C ALA A 109 2.22 -13.62 13.83
N ILE A 110 1.13 -13.30 14.53
CA ILE A 110 0.63 -14.10 15.67
C ILE A 110 0.13 -15.46 15.19
N ILE A 111 -0.74 -15.50 14.17
CA ILE A 111 -1.33 -16.74 13.62
C ILE A 111 -0.26 -17.70 13.07
N LYS A 112 0.83 -17.17 12.53
CA LYS A 112 1.96 -17.98 12.02
C LYS A 112 3.00 -18.32 13.08
N GLY A 113 2.80 -17.92 14.34
CA GLY A 113 3.74 -18.17 15.44
C GLY A 113 5.07 -17.44 15.27
N LEU A 114 5.12 -16.37 14.48
CA LEU A 114 6.28 -15.49 14.37
C LEU A 114 6.43 -14.64 15.64
N VAL A 115 5.28 -14.29 16.24
CA VAL A 115 5.15 -13.55 17.49
C VAL A 115 4.26 -14.35 18.44
N GLN A 116 4.70 -14.44 19.70
CA GLN A 116 3.93 -15.11 20.74
C GLN A 116 2.74 -14.23 21.15
N ALA A 117 1.55 -14.82 21.19
CA ALA A 117 0.35 -14.16 21.66
C ALA A 117 0.45 -13.82 23.16
N VAL A 118 0.11 -12.57 23.50
CA VAL A 118 0.00 -12.02 24.86
C VAL A 118 -1.36 -11.36 25.01
N GLU A 119 -2.10 -11.76 26.03
CA GLU A 119 -3.42 -11.21 26.34
C GLU A 119 -3.34 -9.96 27.24
N PRO A 120 -4.32 -9.04 27.16
CA PRO A 120 -5.42 -9.02 26.19
C PRO A 120 -5.04 -8.40 24.84
N ILE A 121 -3.85 -7.80 24.76
CA ILE A 121 -3.34 -7.11 23.58
C ILE A 121 -1.90 -7.56 23.35
N THR A 122 -1.63 -8.05 22.15
CA THR A 122 -0.26 -8.29 21.67
C THR A 122 0.21 -7.09 20.87
N THR A 123 1.31 -6.50 21.32
CA THR A 123 2.01 -5.46 20.56
C THR A 123 2.99 -6.12 19.60
N VAL A 124 2.86 -5.84 18.31
CA VAL A 124 3.75 -6.35 17.25
C VAL A 124 4.50 -5.18 16.62
N ARG A 125 5.82 -5.19 16.72
CA ARG A 125 6.72 -4.21 16.09
C ARG A 125 7.15 -4.71 14.72
N ILE A 126 6.74 -3.99 13.68
CA ILE A 126 6.87 -4.41 12.29
C ILE A 126 7.87 -3.50 11.59
N LEU A 127 8.98 -4.04 11.10
CA LEU A 127 9.85 -3.31 10.17
C LEU A 127 9.25 -3.38 8.77
N ASN A 128 8.77 -2.26 8.23
CA ASN A 128 8.47 -2.17 6.80
C ASN A 128 9.79 -2.05 6.03
N THR A 129 10.14 -3.06 5.24
CA THR A 129 11.41 -3.14 4.51
C THR A 129 11.47 -2.18 3.32
N ASN A 130 10.31 -1.80 2.77
CA ASN A 130 10.22 -0.85 1.66
C ASN A 130 10.72 0.55 2.08
N THR A 131 10.37 0.98 3.30
CA THR A 131 10.61 2.35 3.79
C THR A 131 11.63 2.41 4.94
N ASN A 132 12.05 1.25 5.44
CA ASN A 132 12.89 1.12 6.65
C ASN A 132 12.29 1.84 7.88
N LYS A 133 10.95 1.90 7.96
CA LYS A 133 10.21 2.48 9.08
C LYS A 133 9.58 1.39 9.94
N VAL A 134 9.41 1.68 11.22
CA VAL A 134 8.75 0.78 12.16
C VAL A 134 7.27 1.16 12.30
N ILE A 135 6.41 0.15 12.24
CA ILE A 135 4.98 0.24 12.48
C ILE A 135 4.69 -0.64 13.71
N THR A 136 4.06 -0.07 14.72
CA THR A 136 3.59 -0.83 15.87
C THR A 136 2.11 -1.14 15.68
N ALA A 137 1.76 -2.42 15.72
CA ALA A 137 0.37 -2.90 15.67
C ALA A 137 -0.04 -3.44 17.04
N GLU A 138 -1.15 -2.95 17.56
CA GLU A 138 -1.78 -3.50 18.77
C GLU A 138 -2.95 -4.37 18.33
N VAL A 139 -2.87 -5.67 18.64
CA VAL A 139 -3.82 -6.69 18.21
C VAL A 139 -4.48 -7.29 19.43
N GLU A 140 -5.82 -7.26 19.49
CA GLU A 140 -6.53 -7.95 20.56
C GLU A 140 -6.37 -9.47 20.43
N VAL A 141 -6.13 -10.13 21.55
CA VAL A 141 -5.93 -11.57 21.66
C VAL A 141 -6.83 -12.12 22.76
N GLU A 142 -7.43 -13.28 22.49
CA GLU A 142 -8.29 -14.00 23.42
C GLU A 142 -8.11 -15.51 23.23
N ASN A 143 -8.00 -16.25 24.34
CA ASN A 143 -7.64 -17.67 24.39
C ASN A 143 -6.32 -17.99 23.66
N GLY A 144 -5.36 -17.08 23.75
CA GLY A 144 -4.06 -17.20 23.06
C GLY A 144 -4.12 -17.04 21.53
N GLU A 145 -5.27 -16.66 20.97
CA GLU A 145 -5.50 -16.50 19.53
C GLU A 145 -5.86 -15.05 19.19
N VAL A 146 -5.67 -14.65 17.92
CA VAL A 146 -6.11 -13.32 17.46
C VAL A 146 -7.62 -13.23 17.53
N LYS A 147 -8.12 -12.18 18.19
CA LYS A 147 -9.54 -11.90 18.27
C LYS A 147 -10.01 -11.18 17.00
N PHE A 148 -10.88 -11.83 16.22
CA PHE A 148 -11.44 -11.23 15.00
C PHE A 148 -12.76 -10.50 15.24
N GLU A 149 -13.55 -10.96 16.22
CA GLU A 149 -14.85 -10.39 16.55
C GLU A 149 -14.70 -9.13 17.41
N GLY A 150 -15.55 -8.13 17.14
CA GLY A 150 -15.55 -6.88 17.89
C GLY A 150 -16.65 -5.94 17.37
N GLN A 151 -16.65 -4.71 17.87
CA GLN A 151 -17.68 -3.71 17.56
C GLN A 151 -17.13 -2.52 16.74
N ALA A 152 -15.86 -2.58 16.33
CA ALA A 152 -15.28 -1.52 15.52
C ALA A 152 -15.77 -1.62 14.07
N GLU A 153 -16.16 -0.48 13.51
CA GLU A 153 -16.55 -0.32 12.12
C GLU A 153 -15.56 0.58 11.39
N ILE A 154 -15.30 0.28 10.11
CA ILE A 154 -14.53 1.17 9.22
C ILE A 154 -15.28 1.37 7.90
N PRO A 155 -15.31 2.60 7.35
CA PRO A 155 -15.92 2.84 6.04
C PRO A 155 -15.32 1.96 4.96
N GLY A 156 -16.16 1.38 4.10
CA GLY A 156 -15.74 0.50 2.99
C GLY A 156 -15.68 -1.00 3.34
N VAL A 157 -15.93 -1.39 4.60
CA VAL A 157 -16.04 -2.80 5.00
C VAL A 157 -17.42 -3.06 5.60
N LYS A 158 -18.07 -4.16 5.21
CA LYS A 158 -19.36 -4.56 5.78
C LYS A 158 -19.16 -5.27 7.11
N GLY A 159 -19.96 -4.90 8.11
CA GLY A 159 -19.95 -5.51 9.44
C GLY A 159 -18.92 -4.89 10.38
N THR A 160 -18.73 -5.54 11.54
CA THR A 160 -17.83 -5.11 12.61
C THR A 160 -16.68 -6.08 12.79
N GLY A 161 -15.62 -5.66 13.48
CA GLY A 161 -14.52 -6.52 13.88
C GLY A 161 -13.78 -5.99 15.11
N SER A 162 -12.77 -6.73 15.56
CA SER A 162 -11.84 -6.25 16.59
C SER A 162 -10.99 -5.10 16.03
N PRO A 163 -10.78 -4.01 16.80
CA PRO A 163 -9.93 -2.91 16.37
C PRO A 163 -8.46 -3.34 16.31
N ILE A 164 -7.73 -2.76 15.36
CA ILE A 164 -6.26 -2.85 15.30
C ILE A 164 -5.73 -1.43 15.25
N TYR A 165 -4.96 -1.05 16.27
CA TYR A 165 -4.35 0.26 16.34
C TYR A 165 -2.96 0.21 15.70
N LEU A 166 -2.72 1.07 14.71
CA LEU A 166 -1.44 1.21 14.04
C LEU A 166 -0.78 2.53 14.42
N SER A 167 0.44 2.44 14.93
CA SER A 167 1.32 3.58 15.20
C SER A 167 2.50 3.56 14.25
N PHE A 168 2.66 4.62 13.44
CA PHE A 168 3.78 4.75 12.52
C PHE A 168 4.89 5.56 13.20
N GLU A 169 6.05 4.94 13.44
CA GLU A 169 7.15 5.55 14.18
C GLU A 169 8.08 6.33 13.23
N LYS A 170 8.30 7.61 13.54
CA LYS A 170 9.13 8.53 12.72
C LYS A 170 8.78 8.45 11.22
N PRO A 171 7.50 8.63 10.86
CA PRO A 171 6.98 8.35 9.53
C PRO A 171 7.51 9.32 8.46
N GLU A 172 8.08 10.45 8.85
CA GLU A 172 8.61 11.45 7.94
C GLU A 172 9.73 10.92 7.03
N GLY A 173 9.71 11.34 5.77
CA GLY A 173 10.75 11.01 4.79
C GLY A 173 10.86 9.51 4.50
N ALA A 174 9.74 8.79 4.51
CA ALA A 174 9.71 7.33 4.35
C ALA A 174 10.31 6.84 3.03
N VAL A 175 10.20 7.65 1.97
CA VAL A 175 10.73 7.31 0.63
C VAL A 175 11.79 8.31 0.17
N THR A 176 11.67 9.57 0.59
CA THR A 176 12.48 10.70 0.11
C THR A 176 13.58 11.12 1.10
N GLY A 177 13.50 10.65 2.33
CA GLY A 177 14.34 11.12 3.43
C GLY A 177 13.99 12.52 3.96
N LYS A 178 12.94 13.18 3.45
CA LYS A 178 12.52 14.53 3.87
C LYS A 178 11.01 14.61 4.03
N THR A 179 10.52 15.32 5.04
CA THR A 179 9.07 15.60 5.17
C THR A 179 8.52 16.35 3.96
N TYR A 180 9.28 17.30 3.44
CA TYR A 180 8.98 18.09 2.23
C TYR A 180 10.05 17.79 1.18
N PRO A 181 9.78 16.92 0.20
CA PRO A 181 10.81 16.44 -0.72
C PRO A 181 11.43 17.55 -1.57
N THR A 182 10.62 18.55 -1.95
CA THR A 182 11.02 19.76 -2.70
C THR A 182 11.73 20.80 -1.82
N GLY A 183 11.66 20.65 -0.49
CA GLY A 183 12.10 21.65 0.49
C GLY A 183 11.05 22.71 0.81
N ASN A 184 9.94 22.77 0.07
CA ASN A 184 8.88 23.76 0.27
C ASN A 184 7.63 23.12 0.89
N LYS A 185 6.90 23.87 1.71
CA LYS A 185 5.57 23.44 2.20
C LYS A 185 4.50 23.53 1.11
N MET A 186 4.74 24.39 0.13
CA MET A 186 3.87 24.67 -1.00
C MET A 186 4.75 25.00 -2.19
N ASP A 187 4.53 24.29 -3.27
CA ASP A 187 5.11 24.52 -4.57
C ASP A 187 4.01 24.95 -5.55
N THR A 188 4.36 25.08 -6.81
CA THR A 188 3.44 25.49 -7.86
C THR A 188 3.77 24.72 -9.14
N ILE A 189 2.72 24.25 -9.83
CA ILE A 189 2.83 23.49 -11.08
C ILE A 189 1.99 24.14 -12.17
N GLN A 190 2.47 24.05 -13.41
CA GLN A 190 1.76 24.49 -14.60
C GLN A 190 0.95 23.32 -15.15
N THR A 191 -0.35 23.53 -15.34
CA THR A 191 -1.30 22.51 -15.83
C THR A 191 -2.21 23.11 -16.90
N LYS A 192 -3.05 22.30 -17.54
CA LYS A 192 -4.08 22.82 -18.45
C LYS A 192 -5.12 23.73 -17.77
N PHE A 193 -5.26 23.63 -16.45
CA PHE A 193 -6.13 24.49 -15.64
C PHE A 193 -5.47 25.83 -15.24
N GLY A 194 -4.22 26.02 -15.65
CA GLY A 194 -3.37 27.14 -15.27
C GLY A 194 -2.35 26.76 -14.19
N GLU A 195 -1.80 27.78 -13.57
CA GLU A 195 -0.84 27.65 -12.47
C GLU A 195 -1.58 27.31 -11.17
N ILE A 196 -1.31 26.13 -10.60
CA ILE A 196 -1.98 25.65 -9.39
C ILE A 196 -0.99 25.37 -8.25
N PRO A 197 -1.33 25.71 -6.99
CA PRO A 197 -0.51 25.35 -5.84
C PRO A 197 -0.64 23.87 -5.51
N ILE A 198 0.49 23.28 -5.10
CA ILE A 198 0.59 21.88 -4.72
C ILE A 198 1.43 21.74 -3.46
N SER A 199 1.05 20.86 -2.54
CA SER A 199 1.87 20.50 -1.39
C SER A 199 2.28 19.05 -1.51
N ILE A 200 3.58 18.78 -1.51
CA ILE A 200 4.10 17.40 -1.56
C ILE A 200 4.71 17.06 -0.21
N VAL A 201 4.17 16.03 0.43
CA VAL A 201 4.53 15.62 1.79
C VAL A 201 4.86 14.14 1.78
N ASP A 202 5.99 13.77 2.37
CA ASP A 202 6.37 12.37 2.56
C ASP A 202 6.32 12.02 4.06
N ILE A 203 5.19 11.45 4.45
CA ILE A 203 4.91 10.93 5.80
C ILE A 203 4.24 9.57 5.60
N ALA A 204 4.93 8.50 5.98
CA ALA A 204 4.61 7.09 5.69
C ALA A 204 4.65 6.70 4.21
N ASN A 205 4.18 7.57 3.31
CA ASN A 205 4.41 7.54 1.86
C ASN A 205 4.41 8.99 1.32
N PRO A 206 4.97 9.22 0.12
CA PRO A 206 4.82 10.46 -0.61
C PRO A 206 3.38 10.69 -1.06
N ILE A 207 2.85 11.87 -0.76
CA ILE A 207 1.52 12.32 -1.14
C ILE A 207 1.60 13.74 -1.71
N ALA A 208 1.00 13.95 -2.87
CA ALA A 208 0.73 15.26 -3.43
C ALA A 208 -0.70 15.70 -3.07
N PHE A 209 -0.84 16.95 -2.63
CA PHE A 209 -2.11 17.57 -2.29
C PHE A 209 -2.38 18.75 -3.20
N ILE A 210 -3.55 18.75 -3.82
CA ILE A 210 -4.09 19.89 -4.59
C ILE A 210 -5.49 20.23 -4.07
N ARG A 211 -5.96 21.44 -4.38
CA ARG A 211 -7.36 21.83 -4.09
C ARG A 211 -8.23 21.44 -5.26
N ALA A 212 -9.34 20.74 -4.98
CA ALA A 212 -10.32 20.32 -5.99
C ALA A 212 -10.77 21.48 -6.90
N LYS A 213 -11.08 22.65 -6.31
CA LYS A 213 -11.51 23.84 -7.07
C LYS A 213 -10.48 24.35 -8.09
N ASP A 214 -9.18 24.10 -7.87
CA ASP A 214 -8.12 24.57 -8.76
C ASP A 214 -8.06 23.72 -10.05
N ILE A 215 -8.73 22.56 -10.04
CA ILE A 215 -8.93 21.67 -11.20
C ILE A 215 -10.42 21.49 -11.52
N GLN A 216 -11.25 22.48 -11.14
CA GLN A 216 -12.69 22.54 -11.45
C GLN A 216 -13.54 21.40 -10.83
N LEU A 217 -13.05 20.78 -9.77
CA LEU A 217 -13.79 19.80 -8.97
C LEU A 217 -14.39 20.44 -7.71
N LYS A 218 -15.48 19.86 -7.21
CA LYS A 218 -16.16 20.18 -5.95
C LYS A 218 -15.43 19.60 -4.75
N GLY A 219 -14.79 18.44 -4.90
CA GLY A 219 -14.25 17.67 -3.77
C GLY A 219 -15.36 16.93 -3.02
N THR A 220 -16.33 16.39 -3.75
CA THR A 220 -17.35 15.46 -3.23
C THR A 220 -17.77 14.46 -4.31
N GLU A 221 -16.96 14.30 -5.36
CA GLU A 221 -17.21 13.43 -6.49
C GLU A 221 -17.26 11.96 -6.04
N LEU A 222 -18.21 11.22 -6.60
CA LEU A 222 -18.29 9.77 -6.49
C LEU A 222 -17.42 9.08 -7.56
N PRO A 223 -17.04 7.81 -7.39
CA PRO A 223 -16.19 7.10 -8.34
C PRO A 223 -16.66 7.17 -9.79
N GLU A 224 -17.98 7.10 -10.03
CA GLU A 224 -18.59 7.19 -11.36
C GLU A 224 -18.51 8.58 -12.01
N GLU A 225 -18.18 9.63 -11.26
CA GLU A 225 -18.00 10.99 -11.78
C GLU A 225 -16.58 11.22 -12.33
N PHE A 226 -15.66 10.27 -12.13
CA PHE A 226 -14.30 10.34 -12.67
C PHE A 226 -14.24 9.78 -14.08
N THR A 227 -14.19 10.67 -15.08
CA THR A 227 -14.02 10.31 -16.50
C THR A 227 -12.56 9.99 -16.82
N ASP A 228 -12.31 9.30 -17.93
CA ASP A 228 -10.96 8.98 -18.40
C ASP A 228 -10.12 10.26 -18.58
N GLU A 229 -10.72 11.34 -19.11
CA GLU A 229 -10.01 12.61 -19.28
C GLU A 229 -9.61 13.24 -17.93
N LEU A 230 -10.46 13.12 -16.91
CA LEU A 230 -10.13 13.61 -15.57
C LEU A 230 -9.05 12.75 -14.92
N LEU A 231 -9.07 11.44 -15.14
CA LEU A 231 -8.02 10.54 -14.66
C LEU A 231 -6.67 10.87 -15.31
N ASP A 232 -6.66 11.13 -16.61
CA ASP A 232 -5.45 11.58 -17.35
C ASP A 232 -4.90 12.91 -16.79
N ASP A 233 -5.77 13.86 -16.45
CA ASP A 233 -5.36 15.13 -15.84
C ASP A 233 -4.73 14.96 -14.46
N LEU A 234 -5.33 14.10 -13.64
CA LEU A 234 -4.84 13.81 -12.30
C LEU A 234 -3.50 13.07 -12.37
N GLU A 235 -3.34 12.19 -13.35
CA GLU A 235 -2.08 11.50 -13.62
C GLU A 235 -0.99 12.45 -14.13
N GLU A 236 -1.32 13.44 -14.96
CA GLU A 236 -0.37 14.50 -15.37
C GLU A 236 0.13 15.27 -14.15
N ILE A 237 -0.77 15.71 -13.27
CA ILE A 237 -0.44 16.43 -12.04
C ILE A 237 0.46 15.59 -11.14
N ARG A 238 0.11 14.31 -10.94
CA ARG A 238 0.88 13.36 -10.14
C ARG A 238 2.27 13.16 -10.73
N SER A 239 2.39 13.04 -12.04
CA SER A 239 3.67 12.90 -12.75
C SER A 239 4.56 14.14 -12.59
N LEU A 240 4.01 15.35 -12.71
CA LEU A 240 4.73 16.60 -12.46
C LEU A 240 5.28 16.65 -11.03
N ALA A 241 4.44 16.30 -10.05
CA ALA A 241 4.84 16.26 -8.65
C ALA A 241 5.95 15.21 -8.40
N ALA A 242 5.90 14.05 -9.05
CA ALA A 242 6.94 13.03 -8.95
C ALA A 242 8.27 13.50 -9.54
N GLU A 243 8.24 14.23 -10.66
CA GLU A 243 9.43 14.82 -11.28
C GLU A 243 10.07 15.89 -10.40
N MET A 244 9.26 16.77 -9.78
CA MET A 244 9.73 17.78 -8.83
C MET A 244 10.42 17.17 -7.61
N CYS A 245 10.00 15.98 -7.19
CA CYS A 245 10.61 15.24 -6.09
C CYS A 245 11.81 14.38 -6.51
N HIS A 246 12.19 14.40 -7.79
CA HIS A 246 13.23 13.55 -8.35
C HIS A 246 12.99 12.04 -8.19
N PHE A 247 11.74 11.62 -8.09
CA PHE A 247 11.39 10.18 -8.08
C PHE A 247 11.58 9.53 -9.44
N ALA A 248 11.33 10.30 -10.49
CA ALA A 248 11.19 9.81 -11.84
C ALA A 248 11.46 10.92 -12.86
N PRO A 249 12.12 10.63 -13.98
CA PRO A 249 12.03 11.50 -15.13
C PRO A 249 10.62 11.37 -15.76
N LYS A 250 10.06 12.47 -16.30
CA LYS A 250 8.76 12.50 -17.01
C LYS A 250 8.57 11.39 -18.06
N LYS A 251 9.67 10.85 -18.60
CA LYS A 251 9.68 9.82 -19.66
C LYS A 251 9.44 8.38 -19.17
N LYS A 252 9.40 8.10 -17.86
CA LYS A 252 9.17 6.75 -17.31
C LYS A 252 7.75 6.58 -16.76
N TRP A 253 6.76 6.94 -17.56
CA TRP A 253 5.34 6.65 -17.33
C TRP A 253 5.10 5.12 -17.20
N PRO A 254 4.36 4.57 -16.22
CA PRO A 254 3.62 5.15 -15.07
C PRO A 254 4.08 4.67 -13.66
N HIS A 255 5.34 4.27 -13.48
CA HIS A 255 5.80 3.37 -12.39
C HIS A 255 6.01 3.95 -10.97
N TYR A 256 5.15 4.83 -10.43
CA TYR A 256 5.45 5.51 -9.15
C TYR A 256 4.32 5.62 -8.16
N SER A 257 4.67 5.49 -6.89
CA SER A 257 3.81 5.43 -5.71
C SER A 257 3.41 6.78 -5.11
N LEU A 258 3.55 7.89 -5.86
CA LEU A 258 3.08 9.19 -5.38
C LEU A 258 1.56 9.20 -5.41
N GLN A 259 0.95 9.23 -4.23
CA GLN A 259 -0.49 9.28 -4.08
C GLN A 259 -0.96 10.72 -4.29
N LEU A 260 -1.96 10.95 -5.15
CA LEU A 260 -2.60 12.26 -5.26
C LEU A 260 -3.83 12.27 -4.35
N PHE A 261 -3.84 13.14 -3.35
CA PHE A 261 -4.99 13.37 -2.49
C PHE A 261 -5.64 14.71 -2.80
N GLN A 262 -6.96 14.69 -2.89
CA GLN A 262 -7.78 15.89 -2.92
C GLN A 262 -8.27 16.19 -1.50
N SER A 263 -8.17 17.45 -1.07
CA SER A 263 -8.72 17.86 0.23
C SER A 263 -10.25 17.84 0.16
N LEU A 264 -10.86 16.85 0.84
CA LEU A 264 -12.31 16.72 0.99
C LEU A 264 -12.73 17.24 2.37
N ARG A 265 -13.81 18.01 2.46
CA ARG A 265 -14.44 18.41 3.74
C ARG A 265 -15.20 17.25 4.40
N SER A 266 -15.31 16.11 3.74
CA SER A 266 -16.01 14.91 4.20
C SER A 266 -15.19 13.66 3.86
N SER A 267 -15.29 12.66 4.73
CA SER A 267 -14.53 11.41 4.90
C SER A 267 -14.26 10.49 3.70
N ALA A 268 -14.48 10.92 2.46
CA ALA A 268 -13.91 10.25 1.30
C ALA A 268 -12.49 10.79 1.07
N SER A 269 -11.63 9.99 0.46
CA SER A 269 -10.31 10.38 -0.04
C SER A 269 -10.14 9.56 -1.30
N LEU A 270 -10.10 10.19 -2.47
CA LEU A 270 -9.77 9.45 -3.67
C LEU A 270 -8.26 9.27 -3.70
N LEU A 271 -7.85 8.00 -3.69
CA LEU A 271 -6.48 7.59 -3.86
C LEU A 271 -6.27 7.22 -5.32
N ILE A 272 -5.55 8.04 -6.08
CA ILE A 272 -5.04 7.62 -7.38
C ILE A 272 -3.67 6.98 -7.14
N MET A 273 -3.62 5.66 -7.33
CA MET A 273 -2.40 4.84 -7.30
C MET A 273 -1.95 4.55 -8.72
#